data_AF-A0A7X7LQY4-F1
#
_entry.id   AF-A0A7X7LQY4-F1
#
_cell.length_a   1.000
_cell.length_b   1.000
_cell.length_c   1.000
_cell.angle_alpha   90.00
_cell.angle_beta   90.00
_cell.angle_gamma   90.00
#
_symmetry.space_group_name_H-M   'P 1'
#
loop_
_entity.id
_entity.type
_entity.pdbx_description
1 polymer ?
#
loop_
_entity_poly.entity_id
_entity_poly.type
_entity_poly.pdbx_seq_one_letter_code
_entity_poly.pdbx_strand_id
1 'polypeptide(L)' 'MIPLAKTTPKEYVIYNYDIRQQSLSFLYRGDKIPVQYCEYKPLWRLRDKDRQIETTIISV' A
#
# COMPACT_ATOMS: atom_id res chain seq x y z
N MET A 1 25.36 25.49 8.10
CA MET A 1 24.50 24.93 7.03
C MET A 1 24.14 23.51 7.44
N ILE A 2 22.89 23.28 7.80
CA ILE A 2 22.37 21.94 8.14
C ILE A 2 22.04 21.26 6.80
N PRO A 3 22.47 20.01 6.53
CA PRO A 3 22.08 19.36 5.29
C PRO A 3 20.57 19.10 5.38
N LEU A 4 19.78 19.74 4.51
CA LEU A 4 18.42 19.29 4.23
C LEU A 4 18.57 17.85 3.73
N ALA A 5 18.26 16.89 4.61
CA ALA A 5 18.03 15.54 4.17
C ALA A 5 17.02 15.65 3.02
N LYS A 6 17.42 15.24 1.81
CA LYS A 6 16.51 15.11 0.68
C LYS A 6 15.47 14.08 1.12
N THR A 7 14.37 14.53 1.70
CA THR A 7 13.18 13.72 1.92
C THR A 7 12.63 13.45 0.54
N THR A 8 13.07 12.34 -0.06
CA THR A 8 12.38 11.74 -1.19
C THR A 8 10.89 11.69 -0.81
N PRO A 9 9.98 12.23 -1.65
CA PRO A 9 8.56 12.12 -1.36
C PRO A 9 8.24 10.63 -1.23
N LYS A 10 7.76 10.22 -0.06
CA LYS A 10 7.31 8.84 0.15
C LYS A 10 6.08 8.65 -0.71
N GLU A 11 6.23 7.87 -1.76
CA GLU A 11 5.11 7.52 -2.61
C GLU A 11 4.51 6.22 -2.09
N TYR A 12 3.19 6.15 -2.02
CA TYR A 12 2.49 4.93 -1.62
C TYR A 12 1.86 4.28 -2.84
N VAL A 13 2.12 3.00 -3.02
CA VAL A 13 1.52 2.17 -4.06
C VAL A 13 0.77 1.03 -3.41
N ILE A 14 -0.48 0.82 -3.81
CA ILE A 14 -1.37 -0.19 -3.24
C ILE A 14 -1.79 -1.15 -4.33
N TYR A 15 -1.66 -2.44 -4.03
CA TYR A 15 -2.09 -3.53 -4.89
C TYR A 15 -3.04 -4.46 -4.14
N ASN A 16 -3.93 -5.10 -4.88
CA ASN A 16 -4.67 -6.28 -4.45
C ASN A 16 -4.13 -7.50 -5.18
N TYR A 17 -3.81 -8.55 -4.43
CA TYR A 17 -3.52 -9.85 -4.97
C TYR A 17 -4.71 -10.78 -4.70
N ASP A 18 -5.40 -11.18 -5.76
CA ASP A 18 -6.44 -12.22 -5.69
C ASP A 18 -5.76 -13.59 -5.69
N ILE A 19 -5.88 -14.29 -4.57
CA ILE A 19 -5.23 -15.58 -4.35
C ILE A 19 -5.85 -16.68 -5.23
N ARG A 20 -7.16 -16.58 -5.53
CA ARG A 20 -7.87 -17.58 -6.35
C ARG A 20 -7.47 -17.47 -7.81
N GLN A 21 -7.43 -16.25 -8.32
CA GLN A 21 -7.12 -15.96 -9.71
C GLN A 21 -5.61 -15.83 -9.95
N GLN A 22 -4.81 -15.84 -8.88
CA GLN A 22 -3.36 -15.61 -8.94
C GLN A 22 -3.03 -14.30 -9.66
N SER A 23 -3.87 -13.28 -9.48
CA SER A 23 -3.83 -12.03 -10.26
C SER A 23 -3.55 -10.83 -9.39
N LEU A 24 -2.70 -9.92 -9.88
CA LEU A 24 -2.41 -8.65 -9.22
C LEU A 24 -3.22 -7.52 -9.86
N SER A 25 -3.93 -6.76 -9.04
CA SER A 25 -4.69 -5.58 -9.43
C SER A 25 -4.08 -4.34 -8.78
N PHE A 26 -3.79 -3.33 -9.59
CA PHE A 26 -3.39 -2.01 -9.11
C PHE A 26 -4.61 -1.28 -8.53
N LEU A 27 -4.47 -0.73 -7.32
CA LEU A 27 -5.54 0.02 -6.67
C LEU A 27 -5.26 1.52 -6.60
N TYR A 28 -4.04 1.89 -6.22
CA TYR A 28 -3.74 3.28 -5.89
C TYR A 28 -2.25 3.59 -5.99
N ARG A 29 -1.94 4.82 -6.37
CA ARG A 29 -0.60 5.43 -6.30
C ARG A 29 -0.73 6.90 -5.90
N GLY A 30 0.07 7.35 -4.94
CA GLY A 30 0.15 8.77 -4.60
C GLY A 30 0.89 9.05 -3.30
N ASP A 31 0.99 10.34 -2.97
CA ASP A 31 1.82 10.82 -1.85
C ASP A 31 1.21 10.54 -0.46
N LYS A 32 -0.04 10.04 -0.41
CA LYS A 32 -0.77 9.78 0.84
C LYS A 32 -1.52 8.47 0.74
N ILE A 33 -1.54 7.70 1.84
CA ILE A 33 -2.39 6.52 1.96
C ILE A 33 -3.87 6.96 2.00
N PRO A 34 -4.77 6.38 1.18
CA PRO A 34 -6.21 6.65 1.26
C PRO A 34 -6.77 6.35 2.66
N VAL A 35 -7.76 7.13 3.10
CA VAL A 35 -8.28 7.07 4.49
C VAL A 35 -8.72 5.66 4.91
N GLN A 36 -9.35 4.90 4.00
CA GLN A 36 -9.76 3.51 4.23
C GLN A 36 -8.60 2.55 4.56
N TYR A 37 -7.36 2.93 4.21
CA TYR A 37 -6.15 2.17 4.51
C TYR A 37 -5.33 2.78 5.66
N CYS A 38 -5.71 3.95 6.18
CA CYS A 38 -4.98 4.62 7.26
C CYS A 38 -5.09 3.90 8.60
N GLU A 39 -6.21 3.24 8.89
CA GLU A 39 -6.39 2.42 10.10
C GLU A 39 -5.47 1.19 10.10
N TYR A 40 -5.02 0.81 8.91
CA TYR A 40 -4.12 -0.31 8.66
C TYR A 40 -2.68 0.13 8.46
N LYS A 41 -2.32 1.37 8.78
CA LYS A 41 -0.95 1.90 8.70
C LYS A 41 0.16 0.99 9.24
N PRO A 42 0.00 0.22 10.35
CA PRO A 42 1.05 -0.69 10.80
C PRO A 42 1.12 -1.99 9.98
N LEU A 43 0.11 -2.30 9.16
CA LEU A 43 -0.02 -3.54 8.41
C LEU A 43 0.24 -3.29 6.92
N TRP A 44 1.42 -3.72 6.47
CA TRP A 44 1.82 -3.64 5.06
C TRP A 44 1.07 -4.65 4.17
N ARG A 45 0.38 -5.61 4.79
CA ARG A 45 -0.46 -6.62 4.14
C ARG A 45 -1.75 -6.82 4.91
N LEU A 46 -2.87 -6.72 4.21
CA LEU A 46 -4.20 -6.99 4.73
C LEU A 46 -4.79 -8.17 3.98
N ARG A 47 -5.06 -9.25 4.69
CA ARG A 47 -5.67 -10.44 4.09
C ARG A 47 -7.15 -10.48 4.44
N ASP A 48 -7.97 -10.27 3.42
CA ASP A 48 -9.39 -10.60 3.47
C ASP A 48 -9.54 -12.11 3.24
N LYS A 49 -9.84 -12.85 4.31
CA LYS A 49 -9.97 -14.32 4.25
C LYS A 49 -11.24 -14.76 3.51
N ASP A 50 -12.30 -13.98 3.58
CA ASP A 50 -13.59 -14.30 2.96
C ASP A 50 -13.49 -14.13 1.45
N ARG A 51 -12.87 -13.02 1.01
CA ARG A 51 -12.65 -12.73 -0.41
C ARG A 51 -11.39 -13.36 -0.99
N GLN A 52 -10.51 -13.89 -0.14
CA GLN A 52 -9.18 -14.40 -0.52
C GLN A 52 -8.33 -13.37 -1.27
N ILE A 53 -8.40 -12.12 -0.82
CA ILE A 53 -7.63 -11.01 -1.38
C ILE A 53 -6.57 -10.58 -0.37
N GLU A 54 -5.34 -10.38 -0.83
CA GLU A 54 -4.28 -9.75 -0.06
C GLU A 54 -3.99 -8.35 -0.60
N THR A 55 -4.35 -7.32 0.16
CA THR A 55 -3.98 -5.94 -0.14
C THR A 55 -2.57 -5.67 0.38
N THR A 56 -1.67 -5.26 -0.50
CA THR A 56 -0.29 -4.88 -0.15
C THR A 56 -0.10 -3.37 -0.34
N ILE A 57 0.44 -2.70 0.67
CA ILE A 57 0.77 -1.27 0.66
C ILE A 57 2.30 -1.17 0.65
N ILE A 58 2.85 -0.48 -0.35
CA ILE A 58 4.30 -0.31 -0.54
C ILE A 58 4.62 1.18 -0.46
N SER A 59 5.58 1.56 0.38
CA SER A 59 6.21 2.88 0.33
C SER A 59 7.44 2.80 -0.57
N VAL A 60 7.48 3.62 -1.62
CA VAL A 60 8.59 3.77 -2.57
C VAL A 60 9.33 5.06 -2.32
#